data_AF-A0A418N6W3-F1
#
_entry.id   AF-A0A418N6W3-F1
#
_cell.length_a   1.000
_cell.length_b   1.000
_cell.length_c   1.000
_cell.angle_alpha   90.00
_cell.angle_beta   90.00
_cell.angle_gamma   90.00
#
_symmetry.space_group_name_H-M   'P 1'
#
loop_
_entity.id
_entity.type
_entity.pdbx_description
1 polymer ?
#
loop_
_entity_poly.entity_id
_entity_poly.type
_entity_poly.pdbx_seq_one_letter_code
_entity_poly.pdbx_strand_id
1 'polypeptide(L)'
;MGIFSFLKRKQHNNLIGKYENYVLERKLLSVHCFAPFSNMFSDYHIFQTEKMMKVWDTFFPIAMCGYCSTLDNIINESNEYDSLKQTVRSQFIKGDEIFDDYRSFIDTKNKKIGDTSQLTSLWFSKNFQVYGTEEQRRVANDLKFLNIINLFLKSAYNDKDANFPNYISTTFNGDLKTESGITQYIRLMELYCKKTFGLIKEMLEH
;
A
#
# COMPACT_ATOMS: atom_id res chain seq x y z
N MET A 1 20.55 -2.74 -16.85
CA MET A 1 20.23 -1.29 -16.87
C MET A 1 19.14 -1.04 -15.84
N GLY A 2 19.52 -0.60 -14.64
CA GLY A 2 18.65 -0.62 -13.46
C GLY A 2 17.64 0.53 -13.40
N ILE A 3 16.61 0.33 -12.58
CA ILE A 3 15.53 1.29 -12.23
C ILE A 3 16.05 2.73 -12.00
N PHE A 4 17.31 2.87 -11.56
CA PHE A 4 18.03 4.13 -11.37
C PHE A 4 18.18 5.00 -12.64
N SER A 5 18.25 4.43 -13.85
CA SER A 5 18.37 5.23 -15.08
C SER A 5 17.05 5.84 -15.55
N PHE A 6 15.92 5.33 -15.07
CA PHE A 6 14.59 5.84 -15.42
C PHE A 6 14.24 7.11 -14.61
N LEU A 7 14.76 7.22 -13.38
CA LEU A 7 14.49 8.34 -12.48
C LEU A 7 15.31 9.60 -12.82
N LYS A 8 16.56 9.43 -13.30
CA LYS A 8 17.41 10.58 -13.73
C LYS A 8 16.83 11.36 -14.92
N ARG A 9 15.99 10.76 -15.76
CA ARG A 9 15.42 11.45 -16.93
C ARG A 9 14.22 12.35 -16.60
N LYS A 10 13.59 12.22 -15.42
CA LYS A 10 12.43 13.04 -15.03
C LYS A 10 12.79 14.31 -14.24
N GLN A 11 14.03 14.47 -13.78
CA GLN A 11 14.45 15.66 -13.01
C GLN A 11 14.69 16.92 -13.86
N HIS A 12 14.64 16.82 -15.20
CA HIS A 12 14.66 17.98 -16.09
C HIS A 12 13.32 18.12 -16.81
N ASN A 13 12.31 18.68 -16.12
CA ASN A 13 11.32 19.57 -16.71
C ASN A 13 10.45 20.20 -15.61
N ASN A 14 10.35 21.53 -15.66
CA ASN A 14 9.63 22.41 -14.74
C ASN A 14 8.15 22.04 -14.59
N LEU A 15 7.74 21.68 -13.37
CA LEU A 15 6.41 21.77 -12.73
C LEU A 15 6.26 20.60 -11.74
N ILE A 16 6.84 20.71 -10.54
CA ILE A 16 6.60 19.73 -9.49
C ILE A 16 5.16 19.91 -9.01
N GLY A 17 4.26 18.98 -9.35
CA GLY A 17 2.88 18.98 -8.87
C GLY A 17 2.82 18.93 -7.34
N LYS A 18 1.82 19.60 -6.73
CA LYS A 18 1.66 19.75 -5.25
C LYS A 18 1.88 18.44 -4.46
N TYR A 19 1.51 17.30 -5.03
CA TYR A 19 1.57 15.99 -4.39
C TYR A 19 2.61 15.03 -4.99
N GLU A 20 3.58 15.49 -5.78
CA GLU A 20 4.51 14.60 -6.48
C GLU A 20 5.33 13.72 -5.53
N ASN A 21 5.95 14.33 -4.52
CA ASN A 21 6.72 13.59 -3.51
C ASN A 21 5.80 12.67 -2.70
N TYR A 22 4.60 13.16 -2.39
CA TYR A 22 3.59 12.37 -1.70
C TYR A 22 3.31 11.06 -2.45
N VAL A 23 2.98 11.13 -3.73
CA VAL A 23 2.68 9.93 -4.56
C VAL A 23 3.94 9.08 -4.79
N LEU A 24 5.09 9.71 -5.01
CA LEU A 24 6.36 9.02 -5.28
C LEU A 24 6.82 8.18 -4.08
N GLU A 25 6.73 8.71 -2.87
CA GLU A 25 7.05 8.00 -1.62
C GLU A 25 6.24 6.71 -1.48
N ARG A 26 4.91 6.78 -1.68
CA ARG A 26 4.02 5.61 -1.55
C ARG A 26 4.31 4.59 -2.64
N LYS A 27 4.61 5.06 -3.86
CA LYS A 27 5.04 4.19 -4.98
C LYS A 27 6.30 3.42 -4.64
N LEU A 28 7.34 4.11 -4.17
CA LEU A 28 8.61 3.50 -3.82
C LEU A 28 8.45 2.49 -2.68
N LEU A 29 7.73 2.86 -1.61
CA LEU A 29 7.50 1.95 -0.49
C LEU A 29 6.72 0.70 -0.93
N SER A 30 5.69 0.86 -1.77
CA SER A 30 4.93 -0.26 -2.34
C SER A 30 5.82 -1.24 -3.10
N VAL A 31 6.69 -0.73 -3.99
CA VAL A 31 7.60 -1.58 -4.79
C VAL A 31 8.58 -2.32 -3.87
N HIS A 32 9.15 -1.61 -2.89
CA HIS A 32 10.16 -2.18 -2.00
C HIS A 32 9.59 -3.18 -0.98
N CYS A 33 8.29 -3.13 -0.66
CA CYS A 33 7.68 -4.04 0.29
C CYS A 33 7.20 -5.38 -0.32
N PHE A 34 7.04 -5.49 -1.65
CA PHE A 34 6.51 -6.70 -2.28
C PHE A 34 7.37 -7.95 -2.07
N ALA A 35 8.68 -7.83 -2.26
CA ALA A 35 9.59 -8.97 -2.09
C ALA A 35 9.67 -9.41 -0.61
N PRO A 36 9.86 -8.52 0.38
CA PRO A 36 9.73 -8.88 1.79
C PRO A 36 8.39 -9.53 2.13
N PHE A 37 7.27 -8.97 1.64
CA PHE A 37 5.92 -9.50 1.86
C PHE A 37 5.78 -10.94 1.36
N SER A 38 6.18 -11.21 0.11
CA SER A 38 6.03 -12.55 -0.50
C SER A 38 7.04 -13.57 0.03
N ASN A 39 8.22 -13.14 0.49
CA ASN A 39 9.24 -14.02 1.06
C ASN A 39 8.97 -14.39 2.52
N MET A 40 8.40 -13.47 3.30
CA MET A 40 8.17 -13.71 4.72
C MET A 40 7.02 -14.68 4.99
N PHE A 41 6.04 -14.73 4.09
CA PHE A 41 4.92 -15.67 4.16
C PHE A 41 5.03 -16.63 2.98
N SER A 42 5.48 -17.86 3.24
CA SER A 42 5.68 -18.90 2.21
C SER A 42 4.46 -19.09 1.30
N ASP A 43 3.26 -18.96 1.86
CA ASP A 43 1.98 -19.09 1.15
C ASP A 43 1.81 -18.02 0.04
N TYR A 44 2.58 -16.93 0.11
CA TYR A 44 2.49 -15.78 -0.80
C TYR A 44 3.57 -15.80 -1.89
N HIS A 45 4.45 -16.80 -1.90
CA HIS A 45 5.41 -17.00 -2.97
C HIS A 45 4.70 -17.19 -4.33
N ILE A 46 3.47 -17.69 -4.34
CA ILE A 46 2.66 -17.83 -5.56
C ILE A 46 2.40 -16.50 -6.28
N PHE A 47 2.57 -15.36 -5.59
CA PHE A 47 2.45 -14.04 -6.20
C PHE A 47 3.74 -13.57 -6.87
N GLN A 48 4.88 -14.26 -6.71
CA GLN A 48 6.17 -13.90 -7.32
C GLN A 48 6.24 -14.23 -8.81
N THR A 49 5.24 -13.75 -9.55
CA THR A 49 5.17 -13.80 -11.00
C THR A 49 5.23 -12.37 -11.53
N GLU A 50 5.83 -12.18 -12.71
CA GLU A 50 5.92 -10.86 -13.34
C GLU A 50 4.54 -10.19 -13.47
N LYS A 51 3.51 -10.99 -13.78
CA LYS A 51 2.13 -10.51 -13.89
C LYS A 51 1.64 -9.93 -12.57
N MET A 52 1.74 -10.69 -11.47
CA MET A 52 1.22 -10.25 -10.17
C MET A 52 2.05 -9.11 -9.56
N MET A 53 3.35 -9.05 -9.85
CA MET A 53 4.18 -7.89 -9.53
C MET A 53 3.67 -6.61 -10.20
N LYS A 54 3.35 -6.66 -11.50
CA LYS A 54 2.78 -5.51 -12.21
C LYS A 54 1.41 -5.10 -11.67
N VAL A 55 0.58 -6.07 -11.27
CA VAL A 55 -0.71 -5.81 -10.64
C VAL A 55 -0.51 -5.14 -9.27
N TRP A 56 0.43 -5.63 -8.47
CA TRP A 56 0.81 -5.02 -7.19
C TRP A 56 1.28 -3.57 -7.38
N ASP A 57 2.22 -3.34 -8.29
CA ASP A 57 2.79 -2.02 -8.61
C ASP A 57 1.76 -1.04 -9.20
N THR A 58 0.59 -1.53 -9.60
CA THR A 58 -0.52 -0.71 -10.07
C THR A 58 -1.48 -0.37 -8.92
N PHE A 59 -1.98 -1.37 -8.20
CA PHE A 59 -3.06 -1.18 -7.23
C PHE A 59 -2.57 -0.80 -5.84
N PHE A 60 -1.46 -1.37 -5.39
CA PHE A 60 -1.00 -1.18 -4.00
C PHE A 60 -0.51 0.25 -3.72
N PRO A 61 0.26 0.92 -4.61
CA PRO A 61 0.60 2.33 -4.43
C PRO A 61 -0.63 3.24 -4.35
N ILE A 62 -1.65 2.96 -5.18
CA ILE A 62 -2.89 3.75 -5.21
C ILE A 62 -3.69 3.52 -3.92
N ALA A 63 -3.75 2.27 -3.43
CA ALA A 63 -4.34 1.95 -2.13
C ALA A 63 -3.65 2.72 -1.00
N MET A 64 -2.32 2.78 -1.00
CA MET A 64 -1.55 3.53 0.00
C MET A 64 -1.77 5.04 -0.11
N CYS A 65 -1.80 5.59 -1.32
CA CYS A 65 -2.13 7.02 -1.55
C CYS A 65 -3.52 7.36 -1.00
N GLY A 66 -4.49 6.49 -1.28
CA GLY A 66 -5.88 6.65 -0.86
C GLY A 66 -6.06 6.50 0.64
N TYR A 67 -5.34 5.58 1.27
CA TYR A 67 -5.35 5.42 2.72
C TYR A 67 -4.80 6.67 3.40
N CYS A 68 -3.59 7.09 3.01
CA CYS A 68 -2.95 8.28 3.58
C CYS A 68 -3.80 9.54 3.32
N SER A 69 -4.39 9.70 2.13
CA SER A 69 -5.17 10.90 1.82
C SER A 69 -6.48 10.95 2.58
N THR A 70 -6.96 9.80 3.07
CA THR A 70 -8.09 9.73 4.01
C THR A 70 -7.66 10.17 5.41
N LEU A 71 -6.50 9.70 5.89
CA LEU A 71 -5.94 10.11 7.20
C LEU A 71 -5.63 11.61 7.25
N ASP A 72 -5.06 12.13 6.16
CA ASP A 72 -4.68 13.54 6.01
C ASP A 72 -5.86 14.45 5.61
N ASN A 73 -7.08 13.90 5.52
CA ASN A 73 -8.31 14.58 5.08
C ASN A 73 -8.30 15.17 3.64
N ILE A 74 -7.23 14.95 2.87
CA ILE A 74 -7.09 15.39 1.47
C ILE A 74 -8.23 14.85 0.59
N ILE A 75 -8.64 13.60 0.79
CA ILE A 75 -9.64 12.94 -0.08
C ILE A 75 -11.04 13.58 0.00
N ASN A 76 -11.32 14.28 1.10
CA ASN A 76 -12.61 14.92 1.36
C ASN A 76 -12.66 16.36 0.80
N GLU A 77 -11.52 16.95 0.48
CA GLU A 77 -11.40 18.32 -0.02
C GLU A 77 -11.29 18.31 -1.55
N SER A 78 -12.31 18.80 -2.27
CA SER A 78 -12.41 18.62 -3.73
C SER A 78 -11.17 19.10 -4.50
N ASN A 79 -10.70 20.32 -4.21
CA ASN A 79 -9.54 20.90 -4.90
C ASN A 79 -8.24 20.13 -4.60
N GLU A 80 -8.11 19.64 -3.38
CA GLU A 80 -6.95 18.86 -2.94
C GLU A 80 -6.96 17.47 -3.57
N TYR A 81 -8.12 16.81 -3.56
CA TYR A 81 -8.33 15.54 -4.23
C TYR A 81 -8.03 15.63 -5.72
N ASP A 82 -8.53 16.65 -6.43
CA ASP A 82 -8.30 16.83 -7.86
C ASP A 82 -6.80 17.02 -8.17
N SER A 83 -6.10 17.78 -7.33
CA SER A 83 -4.65 17.98 -7.45
C SER A 83 -3.86 16.68 -7.20
N LEU A 84 -4.25 15.90 -6.20
CA LEU A 84 -3.66 14.59 -5.91
C LEU A 84 -3.94 13.60 -7.05
N LYS A 85 -5.19 13.54 -7.54
CA LYS A 85 -5.63 12.69 -8.64
C LYS A 85 -4.85 12.97 -9.92
N GLN A 86 -4.64 14.24 -10.28
CA GLN A 86 -3.79 14.62 -11.41
C GLN A 86 -2.35 14.11 -11.25
N THR A 87 -1.82 14.16 -10.04
CA THR A 87 -0.49 13.64 -9.73
C THR A 87 -0.44 12.11 -9.84
N VAL A 88 -1.47 11.40 -9.35
CA VAL A 88 -1.58 9.94 -9.52
C VAL A 88 -1.63 9.57 -11.01
N ARG A 89 -2.42 10.30 -11.81
CA ARG A 89 -2.48 10.12 -13.28
C ARG A 89 -1.13 10.26 -13.96
N SER A 90 -0.28 11.19 -13.52
CA SER A 90 1.04 11.42 -14.13
C SER A 90 2.06 10.32 -13.80
N GLN A 91 1.80 9.52 -12.76
CA GLN A 91 2.69 8.46 -12.29
C GLN A 91 2.24 7.03 -12.62
N PHE A 92 0.94 6.83 -12.89
CA PHE A 92 0.34 5.52 -13.16
C PHE A 92 -0.61 5.57 -14.37
N ILE A 93 -0.51 4.56 -15.24
CA ILE A 93 -1.44 4.41 -16.36
C ILE A 93 -2.84 4.16 -15.78
N LYS A 94 -3.82 4.98 -16.17
CA LYS A 94 -5.19 5.00 -15.62
C LYS A 94 -5.25 5.24 -14.09
N GLY A 95 -4.22 5.87 -13.54
CA GLY A 95 -4.14 6.10 -12.10
C GLY A 95 -5.31 6.91 -11.53
N ASP A 96 -5.81 7.89 -12.30
CA ASP A 96 -6.98 8.69 -11.94
C ASP A 96 -8.27 7.89 -11.88
N GLU A 97 -8.52 7.03 -12.88
CA GLU A 97 -9.69 6.15 -12.91
C GLU A 97 -9.69 5.17 -11.72
N ILE A 98 -8.53 4.56 -11.43
CA ILE A 98 -8.39 3.62 -10.31
C ILE A 98 -8.52 4.36 -8.96
N PHE A 99 -8.03 5.59 -8.87
CA PHE A 99 -8.14 6.39 -7.65
C PHE A 99 -9.58 6.85 -7.39
N ASP A 100 -10.35 7.19 -8.43
CA ASP A 100 -11.79 7.45 -8.32
C ASP A 100 -12.56 6.21 -7.86
N ASP A 101 -12.21 5.02 -8.37
CA ASP A 101 -12.80 3.75 -7.92
C ASP A 101 -12.52 3.53 -6.43
N TYR A 102 -11.28 3.75 -5.98
CA TYR A 102 -10.91 3.70 -4.57
C TYR A 102 -11.77 4.65 -3.73
N ARG A 103 -11.84 5.94 -4.09
CA ARG A 103 -12.62 6.94 -3.35
C ARG A 103 -14.09 6.52 -3.27
N SER A 104 -14.67 6.13 -4.39
CA SER A 104 -16.06 5.68 -4.48
C SER A 104 -16.34 4.46 -3.59
N PHE A 105 -15.40 3.51 -3.54
CA PHE A 105 -15.49 2.34 -2.66
C PHE A 105 -15.49 2.73 -1.19
N ILE A 106 -14.54 3.58 -0.78
CA ILE A 106 -14.44 4.05 0.61
C ILE A 106 -15.71 4.82 1.00
N ASP A 107 -16.15 5.80 0.20
CA ASP A 107 -17.36 6.60 0.50
C ASP A 107 -18.62 5.74 0.66
N THR A 108 -18.73 4.67 -0.14
CA THR A 108 -19.86 3.73 -0.07
C THR A 108 -19.81 2.86 1.19
N LYS A 109 -18.60 2.48 1.64
CA LYS A 109 -18.41 1.50 2.73
C LYS A 109 -18.14 2.12 4.10
N ASN A 110 -17.60 3.32 4.16
CA ASN A 110 -17.28 4.05 5.39
C ASN A 110 -18.55 4.34 6.22
N LYS A 111 -19.72 4.41 5.57
CA LYS A 111 -21.04 4.47 6.24
C LYS A 111 -21.39 3.22 7.07
N LYS A 112 -20.60 2.14 6.99
CA LYS A 112 -20.87 0.84 7.64
C LYS A 112 -19.70 0.27 8.44
N ILE A 113 -18.46 0.60 8.07
CA ILE A 113 -17.23 0.05 8.65
C ILE A 113 -16.29 1.23 8.90
N GLY A 114 -15.98 1.50 10.17
CA GLY A 114 -15.27 2.72 10.59
C GLY A 114 -13.73 2.65 10.50
N ASP A 115 -13.14 1.56 10.01
CA ASP A 115 -11.69 1.40 9.91
C ASP A 115 -11.23 1.47 8.45
N THR A 116 -10.69 2.63 8.06
CA THR A 116 -10.23 2.89 6.68
C THR A 116 -9.19 1.88 6.23
N SER A 117 -8.26 1.44 7.09
CA SER A 117 -7.21 0.50 6.63
C SER A 117 -7.78 -0.89 6.32
N GLN A 118 -8.83 -1.31 7.03
CA GLN A 118 -9.56 -2.53 6.69
C GLN A 118 -10.26 -2.38 5.34
N LEU A 119 -10.93 -1.25 5.10
CA LEU A 119 -11.57 -0.97 3.82
C LEU A 119 -10.55 -0.90 2.67
N THR A 120 -9.40 -0.26 2.87
CA THR A 120 -8.31 -0.21 1.89
C THR A 120 -7.79 -1.62 1.59
N SER A 121 -7.55 -2.45 2.61
CA SER A 121 -7.08 -3.83 2.43
C SER A 121 -8.07 -4.67 1.62
N LEU A 122 -9.38 -4.51 1.89
CA LEU A 122 -10.45 -5.18 1.17
C LEU A 122 -10.56 -4.71 -0.28
N TRP A 123 -10.50 -3.40 -0.52
CA TRP A 123 -10.48 -2.83 -1.87
C TRP A 123 -9.28 -3.36 -2.67
N PHE A 124 -8.10 -3.36 -2.06
CA PHE A 124 -6.88 -3.86 -2.69
C PHE A 124 -7.01 -5.35 -3.05
N SER A 125 -7.39 -6.21 -2.11
CA SER A 125 -7.56 -7.65 -2.36
C SER A 125 -8.59 -7.93 -3.47
N LYS A 126 -9.71 -7.20 -3.50
CA LYS A 126 -10.72 -7.32 -4.56
C LYS A 126 -10.17 -7.01 -5.93
N ASN A 127 -9.35 -5.97 -6.05
CA ASN A 127 -8.74 -5.61 -7.34
C ASN A 127 -7.57 -6.54 -7.69
N PHE A 128 -6.77 -6.93 -6.71
CA PHE A 128 -5.60 -7.81 -6.90
C PHE A 128 -6.01 -9.19 -7.41
N GLN A 129 -7.07 -9.78 -6.86
CA GLN A 129 -7.51 -11.13 -7.20
C GLN A 129 -8.09 -11.26 -8.62
N VAL A 130 -8.65 -10.19 -9.21
CA VAL A 130 -9.23 -10.23 -10.57
C VAL A 130 -8.21 -10.73 -11.60
N TYR A 131 -6.94 -10.41 -11.38
CA TYR A 131 -5.84 -10.74 -12.30
C TYR A 131 -5.11 -12.03 -11.94
N GLY A 132 -5.45 -12.68 -10.83
CA GLY A 132 -4.79 -13.90 -10.36
C GLY A 132 -5.31 -15.18 -11.02
N THR A 133 -4.53 -16.26 -10.92
CA THR A 133 -5.00 -17.64 -11.10
C THR A 133 -5.98 -18.04 -10.00
N GLU A 134 -6.63 -19.20 -10.12
CA GLU A 134 -7.53 -19.70 -9.07
C GLU A 134 -6.86 -19.82 -7.70
N GLU A 135 -5.64 -20.35 -7.66
CA GLU A 135 -4.84 -20.46 -6.44
C GLU A 135 -4.50 -19.08 -5.85
N GLN A 136 -4.04 -18.15 -6.70
CA GLN A 136 -3.75 -16.77 -6.29
C GLN A 136 -5.00 -16.05 -5.75
N ARG A 137 -6.16 -16.29 -6.37
CA ARG A 137 -7.45 -15.77 -5.88
C ARG A 137 -7.80 -16.33 -4.51
N ARG A 138 -7.61 -17.63 -4.31
CA ARG A 138 -7.88 -18.28 -3.01
C ARG A 138 -7.05 -17.66 -1.90
N VAL A 139 -5.76 -17.45 -2.14
CA VAL A 139 -4.84 -16.84 -1.16
C VAL A 139 -5.14 -15.35 -0.94
N ALA A 140 -5.47 -14.59 -1.99
CA ALA A 140 -5.79 -13.17 -1.85
C ALA A 140 -7.12 -12.92 -1.11
N ASN A 141 -8.07 -13.86 -1.18
CA ASN A 141 -9.32 -13.83 -0.41
C ASN A 141 -9.19 -14.34 1.03
N ASP A 142 -8.04 -14.89 1.40
CA ASP A 142 -7.80 -15.34 2.78
C ASP A 142 -7.85 -14.14 3.73
N LEU A 143 -8.54 -14.30 4.85
CA LEU A 143 -8.59 -13.32 5.93
C LEU A 143 -7.18 -12.96 6.42
N LYS A 144 -6.25 -13.92 6.43
CA LYS A 144 -4.83 -13.70 6.75
C LYS A 144 -4.20 -12.67 5.82
N PHE A 145 -4.43 -12.77 4.51
CA PHE A 145 -3.88 -11.85 3.52
C PHE A 145 -4.40 -10.43 3.77
N LEU A 146 -5.71 -10.28 3.93
CA LEU A 146 -6.36 -9.01 4.25
C LEU A 146 -5.77 -8.38 5.53
N ASN A 147 -5.64 -9.17 6.59
CA ASN A 147 -5.14 -8.68 7.88
C ASN A 147 -3.68 -8.23 7.79
N ILE A 148 -2.82 -8.91 7.02
CA ILE A 148 -1.42 -8.51 6.86
C ILE A 148 -1.31 -7.17 6.11
N ILE A 149 -2.11 -6.98 5.06
CA ILE A 149 -2.18 -5.70 4.34
C ILE A 149 -2.69 -4.59 5.25
N ASN A 150 -3.75 -4.86 6.02
CA ASN A 150 -4.28 -3.92 7.01
C ASN A 150 -3.21 -3.54 8.06
N LEU A 151 -2.48 -4.52 8.57
CA LEU A 151 -1.38 -4.34 9.53
C LEU A 151 -0.27 -3.46 8.96
N PHE A 152 0.12 -3.71 7.71
CA PHE A 152 1.11 -2.94 6.98
C PHE A 152 0.70 -1.47 6.92
N LEU A 153 -0.54 -1.17 6.49
CA LEU A 153 -1.03 0.19 6.33
C LEU A 153 -1.02 0.95 7.66
N LYS A 154 -1.51 0.33 8.74
CA LYS A 154 -1.49 0.93 10.08
C LYS A 154 -0.07 1.20 10.56
N SER A 155 0.83 0.22 10.44
CA SER A 155 2.21 0.35 10.95
C SER A 155 3.03 1.36 10.16
N ALA A 156 2.77 1.51 8.86
CA ALA A 156 3.52 2.42 8.01
C ALA A 156 3.06 3.89 8.13
N TYR A 157 1.79 4.15 8.50
CA TYR A 157 1.21 5.49 8.37
C TYR A 157 0.24 5.94 9.49
N ASN A 158 -0.10 5.09 10.45
CA ASN A 158 -1.00 5.46 11.56
C ASN A 158 -0.27 5.30 12.91
N ASP A 159 0.45 6.35 13.30
CA ASP A 159 1.36 6.41 14.47
C ASP A 159 0.63 6.72 15.80
N LYS A 160 -0.71 6.77 15.82
CA LYS A 160 -1.46 6.89 17.08
C LYS A 160 -1.53 5.52 17.74
N ASP A 161 -0.54 5.26 18.61
CA ASP A 161 -0.44 4.11 19.52
C ASP A 161 -1.24 2.93 19.00
N ALA A 162 -0.67 2.27 18.00
CA ALA A 162 -1.23 1.08 17.42
C ALA A 162 -1.65 0.16 18.59
N ASN A 163 -2.96 0.09 18.84
CA ASN A 163 -3.60 -0.71 19.89
C ASN A 163 -3.58 -2.19 19.44
N PHE A 164 -2.37 -2.59 19.11
CA PHE A 164 -1.93 -3.52 18.09
C PHE A 164 -1.49 -4.83 18.70
N PRO A 165 -0.91 -4.85 19.92
CA PRO A 165 -0.96 -6.03 20.76
C PRO A 165 -2.41 -6.53 20.95
N ASN A 166 -3.36 -5.61 21.14
CA ASN A 166 -4.78 -5.94 21.23
C ASN A 166 -5.32 -6.49 19.90
N TYR A 167 -5.12 -5.80 18.76
CA TYR A 167 -5.54 -6.27 17.44
C TYR A 167 -4.94 -7.64 17.07
N ILE A 168 -3.67 -7.88 17.40
CA ILE A 168 -3.02 -9.17 17.16
C ILE A 168 -3.64 -10.27 18.01
N SER A 169 -3.84 -10.00 19.30
CA SER A 169 -4.50 -10.96 20.20
C SER A 169 -5.94 -11.25 19.76
N THR A 170 -6.73 -10.26 19.32
CA THR A 170 -8.14 -10.50 18.94
C THR A 170 -8.29 -11.12 17.56
N THR A 171 -7.41 -10.78 16.60
CA THR A 171 -7.57 -11.17 15.19
C THR A 171 -6.87 -12.48 14.85
N PHE A 172 -5.82 -12.84 15.59
CA PHE A 172 -5.00 -14.02 15.32
C PHE A 172 -4.99 -15.05 16.46
N ASN A 173 -5.90 -14.92 17.44
CA ASN A 173 -6.20 -16.00 18.40
C ASN A 173 -6.82 -17.19 17.66
N GLY A 174 -5.97 -18.03 17.10
CA GLY A 174 -6.42 -19.19 16.35
C GLY A 174 -5.27 -20.03 15.86
N ASP A 175 -4.55 -19.59 14.82
CA ASP A 175 -3.74 -20.57 14.09
C ASP A 175 -2.67 -20.01 13.13
N LEU A 176 -1.88 -19.01 13.56
CA LEU A 176 -0.74 -18.56 12.77
C LEU A 176 0.54 -18.44 13.59
N LYS A 177 1.24 -19.59 13.69
CA LYS A 177 2.66 -19.80 14.00
C LYS A 177 3.30 -18.71 14.87
N THR A 178 3.10 -18.85 16.18
CA THR A 178 3.80 -18.20 17.30
C THR A 178 3.82 -16.66 17.28
N GLU A 179 3.45 -16.07 18.41
CA GLU A 179 3.59 -14.62 18.71
C GLU A 179 4.91 -14.01 18.20
N SER A 180 6.01 -14.79 18.24
CA SER A 180 7.32 -14.39 17.71
C SER A 180 7.37 -14.11 16.20
N GLY A 181 6.62 -14.83 15.36
CA GLY A 181 6.65 -14.65 13.90
C GLY A 181 6.01 -13.34 13.46
N ILE A 182 4.92 -12.94 14.13
CA ILE A 182 4.25 -11.67 13.85
C ILE A 182 5.07 -10.51 14.42
N THR A 183 5.60 -10.63 15.65
CA THR A 183 6.56 -9.63 16.18
C THR A 183 7.78 -9.46 15.27
N GLN A 184 8.28 -10.55 14.68
CA GLN A 184 9.34 -10.46 13.67
C GLN A 184 8.87 -9.73 12.42
N TYR A 185 7.67 -10.00 11.89
CA TYR A 185 7.12 -9.27 10.74
C TYR A 185 7.01 -7.78 11.03
N ILE A 186 6.52 -7.41 12.21
CA ILE A 186 6.38 -6.02 12.64
C ILE A 186 7.74 -5.33 12.72
N ARG A 187 8.72 -5.94 13.39
CA ARG A 187 10.09 -5.40 13.46
C ARG A 187 10.72 -5.28 12.09
N LEU A 188 10.48 -6.26 11.22
CA LEU A 188 10.95 -6.21 9.84
C LEU A 188 10.28 -5.06 9.10
N MET A 189 8.97 -4.90 9.24
CA MET A 189 8.18 -3.83 8.66
C MET A 189 8.64 -2.46 9.14
N GLU A 190 8.81 -2.26 10.44
CA GLU A 190 9.35 -1.03 11.02
C GLU A 190 10.77 -0.74 10.50
N LEU A 191 11.63 -1.76 10.42
CA LEU A 191 12.98 -1.63 9.88
C LEU A 191 12.96 -1.28 8.40
N TYR A 192 12.11 -1.92 7.59
CA TYR A 192 11.96 -1.66 6.16
C TYR A 192 11.36 -0.29 5.91
N CYS A 193 10.33 0.12 6.64
CA CYS A 193 9.78 1.46 6.58
C CYS A 193 10.85 2.49 6.95
N LYS A 194 11.54 2.35 8.08
CA LYS A 194 12.61 3.27 8.50
C LYS A 194 13.74 3.36 7.47
N LYS A 195 14.22 2.23 6.95
CA LYS A 195 15.27 2.18 5.93
C LYS A 195 14.82 2.77 4.60
N THR A 196 13.59 2.47 4.17
CA THR A 196 13.04 2.99 2.90
C THR A 196 12.77 4.48 3.00
N PHE A 197 12.19 4.97 4.10
CA PHE A 197 12.01 6.41 4.33
C PHE A 197 13.34 7.14 4.48
N GLY A 198 14.35 6.52 5.12
CA GLY A 198 15.72 7.05 5.14
C GLY A 198 16.32 7.19 3.74
N LEU A 199 16.21 6.15 2.90
CA LEU A 199 16.65 6.19 1.51
C LEU A 199 15.89 7.23 0.68
N ILE A 200 14.57 7.33 0.84
CA ILE A 200 13.77 8.34 0.15
C ILE A 200 14.21 9.74 0.59
N LYS A 201 14.47 9.96 1.88
CA LYS A 201 14.99 11.24 2.39
C LYS A 201 16.34 11.59 1.77
N GLU A 202 17.29 10.67 1.74
CA GLU A 202 18.58 10.85 1.07
C GLU A 202 18.43 11.16 -0.43
N MET A 203 17.45 10.54 -1.10
CA MET A 203 17.16 10.78 -2.51
C MET A 203 16.45 12.10 -2.81
N LEU A 204 15.78 12.70 -1.83
CA LEU A 204 15.09 13.99 -1.97
C LEU A 204 15.99 15.17 -1.55
N GLU A 205 17.03 14.93 -0.75
CA GLU A 205 18.00 15.93 -0.28
C GLU A 205 19.20 16.12 -1.25
N HIS A 206 19.30 15.32 -2.32
CA HIS A 206 20.38 15.32 -3.33
C HIS A 206 19.86 15.38 -4.77
#